data_AF-A0A8E2FCG5-F1
#
_entry.id   AF-A0A8E2FCG5-F1
#
_cell.length_a   1.000
_cell.length_b   1.000
_cell.length_c   1.000
_cell.angle_alpha   90.00
_cell.angle_beta   90.00
_cell.angle_gamma   90.00
#
_symmetry.space_group_name_H-M   'P 1'
#
loop_
_entity.id
_entity.type
_entity.pdbx_description
1 polymer ?
#
loop_
_entity_poly.entity_id
_entity_poly.type
_entity_poly.pdbx_seq_one_letter_code
_entity_poly.pdbx_strand_id
1 'polypeptide(L)'
;RLACPFFKRNPRLYRGSTFGSRSCRFPGFTTIHRLKLHLYRAHSLPIQCPRCGKAFNAESDLDVHLRSAPSCEIQENAPMQGMSKEQEKKLRSKKRSADVQSEEDKWKAVYRILFPDDDLLLMPSPYFEYDQSTGGGDEISVTEFMGFEEYSRRELPQVVKIQLEKVMNKEVEPLKERLHSLLIDLVRNCQDSLLKSYHQT
;
A
#
# COMPACT_ATOMS: atom_id res chain seq x y z
N ARG A 1 4.68 -10.30 16.41
CA ARG A 1 4.57 -9.76 15.03
C ARG A 1 5.54 -8.59 14.89
N LEU A 2 6.15 -8.40 13.72
CA LEU A 2 7.07 -7.30 13.45
C LEU A 2 6.33 -5.97 13.31
N ALA A 3 6.89 -4.90 13.84
CA ALA A 3 6.34 -3.55 13.76
C ALA A 3 6.82 -2.82 12.50
N CYS A 4 6.10 -1.77 12.08
CA CYS A 4 6.59 -0.86 11.05
C CYS A 4 7.74 0.01 11.60
N PRO A 5 8.93 0.01 10.97
CA PRO A 5 10.08 0.83 11.41
C PRO A 5 9.79 2.32 11.52
N PHE A 6 9.05 2.89 10.56
CA PHE A 6 8.68 4.31 10.57
C PHE A 6 7.76 4.67 11.76
N PHE A 7 6.78 3.81 12.04
CA PHE A 7 5.90 3.98 13.20
C PHE A 7 6.68 3.84 14.51
N LYS A 8 7.59 2.86 14.63
CA LYS A 8 8.41 2.66 15.83
C LYS A 8 9.37 3.82 16.09
N ARG A 9 10.01 4.37 15.04
CA ARG A 9 10.94 5.50 15.17
C ARG A 9 10.21 6.78 15.59
N ASN A 10 9.03 7.04 15.02
CA ASN A 10 8.26 8.26 15.30
C ASN A 10 6.76 7.99 15.45
N PRO A 11 6.30 7.44 16.58
CA PRO A 11 4.88 7.11 16.77
C PRO A 11 3.96 8.32 16.61
N ARG A 12 4.40 9.51 17.04
CA ARG A 12 3.61 10.76 16.98
C ARG A 12 3.34 11.20 15.54
N LEU A 13 4.35 11.18 14.67
CA LEU A 13 4.21 11.59 13.26
C LEU A 13 3.29 10.65 12.48
N TYR A 14 3.40 9.35 12.75
CA TYR A 14 2.61 8.32 12.08
C TYR A 14 1.29 8.02 12.84
N ARG A 15 0.97 8.76 13.91
CA ARG A 15 -0.34 8.80 14.59
C ARG A 15 -1.37 9.71 13.88
N GLY A 16 -0.93 10.60 13.00
CA GLY A 16 -1.79 11.32 12.05
C GLY A 16 -2.09 10.51 10.77
N SER A 17 -3.14 10.87 10.04
CA SER A 17 -3.46 10.33 8.70
C SER A 17 -2.55 10.88 7.60
N THR A 18 -1.78 11.92 7.90
CA THR A 18 -0.94 12.67 6.96
C THR A 18 0.23 11.84 6.41
N PHE A 19 0.86 11.02 7.26
CA PHE A 19 2.05 10.24 6.88
C PHE A 19 1.92 8.75 7.20
N GLY A 20 0.93 8.35 8.01
CA GLY A 20 0.73 6.97 8.45
C GLY A 20 -0.40 6.26 7.74
N SER A 21 -0.08 5.16 7.04
CA SER A 21 -1.09 4.17 6.65
C SER A 21 -1.61 3.46 7.90
N ARG A 22 -2.89 3.04 7.88
CA ARG A 22 -3.47 2.20 8.96
C ARG A 22 -2.62 0.95 9.22
N SER A 23 -2.02 0.40 8.16
CA SER A 23 -1.10 -0.76 8.23
C SER A 23 0.22 -0.50 8.96
N CYS A 24 0.61 0.77 9.17
CA CYS A 24 1.80 1.12 9.95
C CYS A 24 1.58 0.86 11.45
N ARG A 25 0.34 1.05 11.92
CA ARG A 25 -0.04 0.87 13.34
C ARG A 25 -0.51 -0.54 13.64
N PHE A 26 -1.19 -1.17 12.68
CA PHE A 26 -1.92 -2.40 12.93
C PHE A 26 -2.12 -3.21 11.65
N PRO A 27 -2.10 -4.55 11.64
CA PRO A 27 -1.98 -5.51 12.75
C PRO A 27 -0.54 -6.02 13.00
N GLY A 28 0.47 -5.26 12.57
CA GLY A 28 1.86 -5.72 12.47
C GLY A 28 2.05 -6.76 11.36
N PHE A 29 3.27 -7.24 11.19
CA PHE A 29 3.66 -8.13 10.09
C PHE A 29 4.13 -9.49 10.61
N THR A 30 3.64 -10.57 10.03
CA THR A 30 4.04 -11.93 10.40
C THR A 30 5.42 -12.30 9.86
N THR A 31 5.83 -11.70 8.75
CA THR A 31 7.14 -11.94 8.11
C THR A 31 7.75 -10.65 7.57
N ILE A 32 9.07 -10.64 7.42
CA ILE A 32 9.84 -9.55 6.79
C ILE A 32 9.40 -9.30 5.36
N HIS A 33 8.99 -10.34 4.64
CA HIS A 33 8.47 -10.18 3.29
C HIS A 33 7.21 -9.29 3.27
N ARG A 34 6.27 -9.54 4.20
CA ARG A 34 5.05 -8.72 4.34
C ARG A 34 5.40 -7.29 4.79
N LEU A 35 6.37 -7.13 5.69
CA LEU A 35 6.87 -5.82 6.10
C LEU A 35 7.46 -5.05 4.91
N LYS A 36 8.36 -5.65 4.14
CA LYS A 36 8.97 -5.01 2.95
C LYS A 36 7.91 -4.59 1.94
N LEU A 37 6.92 -5.44 1.67
CA LEU A 37 5.81 -5.10 0.78
C LEU A 37 5.02 -3.87 1.27
N HIS A 38 4.77 -3.78 2.58
CA HIS A 38 4.14 -2.61 3.18
C HIS A 38 5.01 -1.36 3.00
N LEU A 39 6.31 -1.44 3.28
CA LEU A 39 7.23 -0.33 3.08
C LEU A 39 7.18 0.19 1.64
N TYR A 40 7.23 -0.70 0.64
CA TYR A 40 7.18 -0.32 -0.78
C TYR A 40 5.87 0.39 -1.18
N ARG A 41 4.76 0.11 -0.49
CA ARG A 41 3.44 0.68 -0.81
C ARG A 41 3.15 1.96 -0.04
N ALA A 42 3.60 2.06 1.20
CA ALA A 42 3.20 3.12 2.12
C ALA A 42 4.31 4.15 2.38
N HIS A 43 5.57 3.81 2.12
CA HIS A 43 6.72 4.63 2.50
C HIS A 43 7.71 4.90 1.36
N SER A 44 7.50 4.38 0.15
CA SER A 44 8.34 4.73 -1.00
C SER A 44 8.09 6.19 -1.42
N LEU A 45 9.14 7.00 -1.41
CA LEU A 45 9.07 8.37 -1.92
C LEU A 45 9.08 8.38 -3.47
N PRO A 46 8.40 9.36 -4.09
CA PRO A 46 8.51 9.58 -5.53
C PRO A 46 9.92 10.09 -5.90
N ILE A 47 10.27 10.01 -7.18
CA ILE A 47 11.53 10.58 -7.69
C ILE A 47 11.36 12.10 -7.67
N GLN A 48 12.28 12.85 -7.06
CA GLN A 48 12.10 14.29 -6.87
C GLN A 48 13.33 15.11 -7.23
N CYS A 49 13.10 16.35 -7.65
CA CYS A 49 14.17 17.32 -7.84
C CYS A 49 14.67 17.85 -6.50
N PRO A 50 15.98 17.82 -6.21
CA PRO A 50 16.54 18.34 -4.97
C PRO A 50 16.46 19.87 -4.87
N ARG A 51 16.23 20.58 -5.98
CA ARG A 51 16.10 22.05 -5.99
C ARG A 51 14.67 22.49 -5.72
N CYS A 52 13.73 22.05 -6.55
CA CYS A 52 12.34 22.52 -6.48
C CYS A 52 11.37 21.56 -5.78
N GLY A 53 11.82 20.35 -5.40
CA GLY A 53 10.96 19.33 -4.77
C GLY A 53 9.91 18.69 -5.70
N LYS A 54 9.87 19.06 -6.98
CA LYS A 54 8.91 18.51 -7.95
C LYS A 54 9.10 17.00 -8.10
N ALA A 55 7.98 16.26 -8.05
CA ALA A 55 7.95 14.81 -8.24
C ALA A 55 7.89 14.42 -9.72
N PHE A 56 8.54 13.30 -10.04
CA PHE A 56 8.70 12.70 -11.35
C PHE A 56 8.38 11.20 -11.27
N ASN A 57 7.94 10.64 -12.40
CA ASN A 57 7.61 9.22 -12.51
C ASN A 57 8.83 8.37 -12.91
N ALA A 58 9.78 8.95 -13.66
CA ALA A 58 11.01 8.29 -14.10
C ALA A 58 12.26 9.14 -13.79
N GLU A 59 13.41 8.46 -13.64
CA GLU A 59 14.71 9.12 -13.45
C GLU A 59 15.13 9.92 -14.69
N SER A 60 14.72 9.48 -15.88
CA SER A 60 14.91 10.21 -17.14
C SER A 60 14.22 11.58 -17.13
N ASP A 61 13.02 11.66 -16.57
CA ASP A 61 12.26 12.91 -16.53
C ASP A 61 12.92 13.92 -15.58
N LEU A 62 13.46 13.41 -14.47
CA LEU A 62 14.24 14.23 -13.54
C LEU A 62 15.53 14.73 -14.20
N ASP A 63 16.27 13.88 -14.92
CA ASP A 63 17.50 14.27 -15.60
C ASP A 63 17.24 15.34 -16.68
N VAL A 64 16.18 15.18 -17.49
CA VAL A 64 15.74 16.21 -18.44
C VAL A 64 15.38 17.51 -17.74
N HIS A 65 14.67 17.44 -16.61
CA HIS A 65 14.32 18.61 -15.82
C HIS A 65 15.57 19.33 -15.28
N LEU A 66 16.54 18.59 -14.74
CA LEU A 66 17.80 19.14 -14.22
C LEU A 66 18.65 19.80 -15.31
N ARG A 67 18.55 19.33 -16.56
CA ARG A 67 19.26 19.90 -17.72
C ARG A 67 18.50 21.04 -18.41
N SER A 68 17.22 21.23 -18.11
CA SER A 68 16.41 22.27 -18.74
C SER A 68 16.88 23.68 -18.36
N ALA A 69 16.85 24.59 -19.33
CA ALA A 69 17.10 26.02 -19.14
C ALA A 69 15.80 26.82 -19.39
N PRO A 70 15.38 27.69 -18.47
CA PRO A 70 16.06 28.07 -17.22
C PRO A 70 15.97 26.98 -16.15
N SER A 71 16.99 26.93 -15.29
CA SER A 71 17.01 25.98 -14.18
C SER A 71 15.91 26.28 -13.16
N CYS A 72 15.32 25.26 -12.54
CA CYS A 72 14.24 25.42 -11.59
C CYS A 72 14.62 26.20 -10.32
N GLU A 73 13.67 26.96 -9.78
CA GLU A 73 13.86 27.72 -8.54
C GLU A 73 14.04 26.78 -7.34
N ILE A 74 14.91 27.18 -6.42
CA ILE A 74 15.14 26.44 -5.18
C ILE A 74 13.95 26.72 -4.26
N GLN A 75 13.26 25.67 -3.85
CA GLN A 75 12.16 25.74 -2.89
C GLN A 75 12.52 24.97 -1.63
N GLU A 76 12.40 25.61 -0.47
CA GLU A 76 12.47 24.95 0.83
C GLU A 76 11.22 24.08 1.03
N ASN A 77 11.28 22.86 0.52
CA ASN A 77 10.24 21.87 0.76
C ASN A 77 10.50 21.19 2.10
N ALA A 78 9.43 21.01 2.88
CA ALA A 78 9.52 20.20 4.09
C ALA A 78 10.07 18.80 3.75
N PRO A 79 10.97 18.23 4.55
CA PRO A 79 11.52 16.91 4.30
C PRO A 79 10.39 15.89 4.17
N MET A 80 10.25 15.31 2.98
CA MET A 80 9.27 14.26 2.74
C MET A 80 9.66 13.01 3.51
N GLN A 81 8.73 12.52 4.34
CA GLN A 81 9.00 11.36 5.16
C GLN A 81 8.70 10.05 4.44
N GLY A 82 9.76 9.28 4.22
CA GLY A 82 9.72 7.97 3.59
C GLY A 82 11.12 7.47 3.27
N MET A 83 11.19 6.40 2.49
CA MET A 83 12.45 5.85 2.00
C MET A 83 12.73 6.29 0.58
N SER A 84 13.99 6.64 0.33
CA SER A 84 14.50 7.00 -0.99
C SER A 84 14.54 5.78 -1.94
N LYS A 85 14.68 6.04 -3.24
CA LYS A 85 14.86 4.98 -4.24
C LYS A 85 16.12 4.15 -4.01
N GLU A 86 17.19 4.76 -3.49
CA GLU A 86 18.42 4.03 -3.16
C GLU A 86 18.20 3.07 -1.98
N GLN A 87 17.50 3.52 -0.93
CA GLN A 87 17.12 2.67 0.20
C GLN A 87 16.19 1.54 -0.24
N GLU A 88 15.22 1.84 -1.11
CA GLU A 88 14.34 0.83 -1.71
C GLU A 88 15.14 -0.24 -2.47
N LYS A 89 16.12 0.19 -3.29
CA LYS A 89 17.02 -0.72 -4.04
C LYS A 89 17.86 -1.58 -3.09
N LYS A 90 18.38 -1.01 -2.00
CA LYS A 90 19.12 -1.75 -0.95
C LYS A 90 18.22 -2.80 -0.28
N LEU A 91 16.97 -2.47 0.04
CA LEU A 91 15.99 -3.41 0.63
C LEU A 91 15.60 -4.55 -0.31
N ARG A 92 15.56 -4.30 -1.62
CA ARG A 92 15.30 -5.31 -2.66
C ARG A 92 16.50 -6.21 -2.92
N SER A 93 17.71 -5.73 -2.64
CA SER A 93 18.93 -6.52 -2.85
C SER A 93 18.91 -7.79 -1.98
N LYS A 94 19.26 -8.93 -2.58
CA LYS A 94 19.30 -10.24 -1.90
C LYS A 94 20.67 -10.57 -1.31
N LYS A 95 21.54 -9.58 -1.02
CA LYS A 95 22.83 -9.84 -0.37
C LYS A 95 22.55 -10.38 1.04
N ARG A 96 22.45 -11.71 1.15
CA ARG A 96 22.29 -12.45 2.39
C ARG A 96 23.66 -12.45 3.07
N SER A 97 23.76 -11.88 4.26
CA SER A 97 24.80 -12.33 5.19
C SER A 97 24.40 -13.71 5.70
N ALA A 98 25.34 -14.65 5.73
CA ALA A 98 25.11 -16.01 6.24
C ALA A 98 24.64 -16.02 7.72
N ASP A 99 24.86 -14.91 8.42
CA ASP A 99 24.64 -14.68 9.84
C ASP A 99 23.19 -14.22 10.20
N VAL A 100 22.37 -13.80 9.22
CA VAL A 100 21.02 -13.27 9.49
C VAL A 100 19.97 -14.37 9.30
N GLN A 101 19.72 -15.13 10.37
CA GLN A 101 18.80 -16.27 10.37
C GLN A 101 17.39 -15.87 10.84
N SER A 102 17.29 -15.08 11.91
CA SER A 102 16.02 -14.75 12.55
C SER A 102 15.23 -13.65 11.82
N GLU A 103 13.91 -13.61 12.01
CA GLU A 103 13.09 -12.49 11.52
C GLU A 103 13.44 -11.17 12.22
N GLU A 104 13.97 -11.24 13.44
CA GLU A 104 14.44 -10.09 14.20
C GLU A 104 15.67 -9.44 13.57
N ASP A 105 16.69 -10.24 13.26
CA ASP A 105 17.93 -9.75 12.65
C ASP A 105 17.67 -9.16 11.27
N LYS A 106 16.75 -9.77 10.52
CA LYS A 106 16.26 -9.21 9.26
C LYS A 106 15.54 -7.88 9.46
N TRP A 107 14.78 -7.73 10.54
CA TRP A 107 14.12 -6.46 10.84
C TRP A 107 15.14 -5.39 11.20
N LYS A 108 16.13 -5.71 12.04
CA LYS A 108 17.23 -4.80 12.40
C LYS A 108 18.02 -4.38 11.16
N ALA A 109 18.25 -5.30 10.22
CA ALA A 109 18.88 -4.99 8.94
C ALA A 109 18.02 -4.02 8.09
N VAL A 110 16.71 -4.20 8.06
CA VAL A 110 15.78 -3.26 7.40
C VAL A 110 15.85 -1.89 8.07
N TYR A 111 15.82 -1.82 9.39
CA TYR A 111 15.89 -0.58 10.16
C TYR A 111 17.16 0.22 9.84
N ARG A 112 18.32 -0.44 9.84
CA ARG A 112 19.62 0.17 9.49
C ARG A 112 19.66 0.78 8.08
N ILE A 113 18.97 0.17 7.12
CA ILE A 113 18.90 0.72 5.75
C ILE A 113 18.00 1.96 5.72
N LEU A 114 16.90 1.95 6.47
CA LEU A 114 15.94 3.05 6.51
C LEU A 114 16.45 4.26 7.29
N PHE A 115 17.20 4.01 8.36
CA PHE A 115 17.67 5.05 9.29
C PHE A 115 19.17 4.84 9.58
N PRO A 116 20.04 5.16 8.62
CA PRO A 116 21.48 4.96 8.77
C PRO A 116 22.10 5.88 9.84
N ASP A 117 21.46 7.03 10.09
CA ASP A 117 21.94 8.05 11.05
C ASP A 117 21.46 7.80 12.48
N ASP A 118 20.56 6.83 12.71
CA ASP A 118 20.06 6.52 14.05
C ASP A 118 21.11 5.74 14.86
N ASP A 119 21.23 6.07 16.15
CA ASP A 119 22.07 5.32 17.07
C ASP A 119 21.54 3.88 17.24
N LEU A 120 22.40 2.91 16.92
CA LEU A 120 22.08 1.48 17.01
C LEU A 120 21.79 1.03 18.44
N LEU A 121 22.32 1.74 19.45
CA LEU A 121 22.05 1.45 20.86
C LEU A 121 20.62 1.85 21.28
N LEU A 122 20.02 2.80 20.56
CA LEU A 122 18.65 3.28 20.79
C LEU A 122 17.64 2.62 19.83
N MET A 123 18.05 1.58 19.11
CA MET A 123 17.19 0.89 18.16
C MET A 123 15.96 0.31 18.88
N PRO A 124 14.74 0.67 18.46
CA PRO A 124 13.53 0.19 19.09
C PRO A 124 13.33 -1.30 18.85
N SER A 125 12.59 -1.94 19.76
CA SER A 125 12.23 -3.36 19.65
C SER A 125 11.56 -3.67 18.30
N PRO A 126 12.02 -4.70 17.57
CA PRO A 126 11.46 -5.12 16.28
C PRO A 126 9.99 -5.56 16.36
N TYR A 127 9.55 -5.93 17.56
CA TYR A 127 8.23 -6.49 17.79
C TYR A 127 7.23 -5.40 18.16
N PHE A 128 5.98 -5.64 17.77
CA PHE A 128 4.86 -4.88 18.29
C PHE A 128 4.74 -5.15 19.80
N GLU A 129 4.95 -4.11 20.61
CA GLU A 129 4.70 -4.17 22.04
C GLU A 129 3.24 -3.78 22.21
N TYR A 130 2.44 -4.73 22.72
CA TYR A 130 1.19 -4.37 23.35
C TYR A 130 1.59 -3.58 24.59
N ASP A 131 1.41 -2.27 24.56
CA ASP A 131 1.74 -1.42 25.69
C ASP A 131 0.92 -1.88 26.90
N GLN A 132 1.55 -2.59 27.85
CA GLN A 132 0.98 -2.94 29.15
C GLN A 132 1.37 -1.91 30.21
N SER A 133 1.99 -0.78 29.83
CA SER A 133 2.58 0.14 30.79
C SER A 133 2.55 1.60 30.31
N THR A 134 1.36 2.11 29.99
CA THR A 134 1.03 3.50 30.34
C THR A 134 0.18 3.48 31.61
N GLY A 135 0.85 3.37 32.76
CA GLY A 135 0.28 3.82 34.01
C GLY A 135 0.04 5.33 33.90
N GLY A 136 -1.19 5.72 33.55
CA GLY A 136 -1.58 7.12 33.42
C GLY A 136 -2.53 7.38 32.26
N GLY A 137 -3.80 6.98 32.43
CA GLY A 137 -4.93 7.73 31.89
C GLY A 137 -5.44 7.40 30.48
N ASP A 138 -5.67 6.13 30.14
CA ASP A 138 -6.76 5.71 29.21
C ASP A 138 -6.88 4.17 29.15
N GLU A 139 -7.45 3.55 30.19
CA GLU A 139 -7.76 2.11 30.23
C GLU A 139 -8.83 1.67 29.20
N ILE A 140 -9.54 2.61 28.59
CA ILE A 140 -10.68 2.33 27.71
C ILE A 140 -10.24 1.88 26.30
N SER A 141 -9.01 2.19 25.85
CA SER A 141 -8.62 2.01 24.45
C SER A 141 -8.09 0.62 24.07
N VAL A 142 -7.50 -0.16 24.98
CA VAL A 142 -6.78 -1.40 24.59
C VAL A 142 -7.73 -2.57 24.38
N THR A 143 -8.71 -2.73 25.28
CA THR A 143 -9.73 -3.77 25.23
C THR A 143 -10.67 -3.57 24.04
N GLU A 144 -11.04 -2.31 23.76
CA GLU A 144 -11.84 -1.95 22.59
C GLU A 144 -11.06 -2.18 21.27
N PHE A 145 -9.75 -1.95 21.28
CA PHE A 145 -8.89 -2.15 20.11
C PHE A 145 -8.61 -3.63 19.81
N MET A 146 -8.41 -4.48 20.83
CA MET A 146 -8.35 -5.94 20.65
C MET A 146 -9.71 -6.50 20.21
N GLY A 147 -10.80 -6.00 20.78
CA GLY A 147 -12.16 -6.35 20.33
C GLY A 147 -12.39 -5.98 18.87
N PHE A 148 -11.86 -4.85 18.41
CA PHE A 148 -11.95 -4.45 17.01
C PHE A 148 -11.08 -5.31 16.07
N GLU A 149 -9.92 -5.85 16.50
CA GLU A 149 -9.15 -6.82 15.70
C GLU A 149 -9.98 -8.07 15.41
N GLU A 150 -10.56 -8.64 16.46
CA GLU A 150 -11.33 -9.87 16.38
C GLU A 150 -12.62 -9.68 15.60
N TYR A 151 -13.33 -8.58 15.87
CA TYR A 151 -14.50 -8.16 15.10
C TYR A 151 -14.15 -7.95 13.63
N SER A 152 -13.12 -7.17 13.31
CA SER A 152 -12.70 -6.92 11.93
C SER A 152 -12.29 -8.20 11.22
N ARG A 153 -11.59 -9.11 11.89
CA ARG A 153 -11.19 -10.40 11.30
C ARG A 153 -12.41 -11.26 10.94
N ARG A 154 -13.47 -11.21 11.76
CA ARG A 154 -14.71 -11.96 11.54
C ARG A 154 -15.62 -11.31 10.50
N GLU A 155 -15.84 -10.01 10.59
CA GLU A 155 -16.85 -9.31 9.81
C GLU A 155 -16.33 -8.80 8.46
N LEU A 156 -15.05 -8.41 8.34
CA LEU A 156 -14.51 -7.82 7.11
C LEU A 156 -14.67 -8.73 5.87
N PRO A 157 -14.42 -10.06 5.94
CA PRO A 157 -14.66 -10.93 4.79
C PRO A 157 -16.12 -10.92 4.32
N GLN A 158 -17.08 -10.87 5.26
CA GLN A 158 -18.51 -10.82 4.94
C GLN A 158 -18.90 -9.48 4.32
N VAL A 159 -18.41 -8.38 4.91
CA VAL A 159 -18.63 -7.03 4.38
C VAL A 159 -18.05 -6.91 2.96
N VAL A 160 -16.82 -7.38 2.74
CA VAL A 160 -16.18 -7.37 1.41
C VAL A 160 -16.98 -8.22 0.41
N LYS A 161 -17.46 -9.40 0.81
CA LYS A 161 -18.28 -10.26 -0.04
C LYS A 161 -19.56 -9.55 -0.48
N ILE A 162 -20.32 -8.96 0.45
CA ILE A 162 -21.56 -8.24 0.15
C ILE A 162 -21.31 -7.08 -0.81
N GLN A 163 -20.25 -6.30 -0.56
CA GLN A 163 -19.93 -5.16 -1.44
C GLN A 163 -19.49 -5.63 -2.83
N LEU A 164 -18.71 -6.71 -2.90
CA LEU A 164 -18.29 -7.30 -4.17
C LEU A 164 -19.48 -7.84 -4.97
N GLU A 165 -20.42 -8.53 -4.33
CA GLU A 165 -21.66 -9.01 -4.96
C GLU A 165 -22.52 -7.85 -5.48
N LYS A 166 -22.62 -6.74 -4.73
CA LYS A 166 -23.32 -5.53 -5.19
C LYS A 166 -22.67 -4.94 -6.44
N VAL A 167 -21.35 -4.83 -6.46
CA VAL A 167 -20.61 -4.33 -7.63
C VAL A 167 -20.80 -5.28 -8.81
N MET A 168 -20.70 -6.60 -8.58
CA MET A 168 -20.89 -7.60 -9.61
C MET A 168 -22.30 -7.54 -10.20
N ASN A 169 -23.35 -7.45 -9.40
CA ASN A 169 -24.72 -7.30 -9.90
C ASN A 169 -24.92 -6.01 -10.69
N LYS A 170 -24.32 -4.90 -10.24
CA LYS A 170 -24.44 -3.62 -10.93
C LYS A 170 -23.81 -3.65 -12.33
N GLU A 171 -22.70 -4.36 -12.51
CA GLU A 171 -21.98 -4.43 -13.79
C GLU A 171 -22.50 -5.57 -14.69
N VAL A 172 -22.77 -6.75 -14.11
CA VAL A 172 -23.07 -7.98 -14.85
C VAL A 172 -24.53 -8.06 -15.29
N GLU A 173 -25.48 -7.58 -14.48
CA GLU A 173 -26.90 -7.70 -14.83
C GLU A 173 -27.28 -6.84 -16.06
N PRO A 174 -26.84 -5.57 -16.18
CA PRO A 174 -27.09 -4.78 -17.40
C PRO A 174 -26.42 -5.36 -18.65
N LEU A 175 -25.25 -5.98 -18.49
CA LEU A 175 -24.57 -6.69 -19.57
C LEU A 175 -25.41 -7.87 -20.06
N LYS A 176 -25.97 -8.66 -19.13
CA LYS A 176 -26.83 -9.80 -19.44
C LYS A 176 -28.13 -9.38 -20.13
N GLU A 177 -28.79 -8.32 -19.65
CA GLU A 177 -29.99 -7.77 -20.29
C GLU A 177 -29.70 -7.31 -21.73
N ARG A 178 -28.57 -6.60 -21.92
CA ARG A 178 -28.15 -6.16 -23.25
C ARG A 178 -27.89 -7.33 -24.19
N LEU A 179 -27.19 -8.37 -23.73
CA LEU A 179 -26.95 -9.59 -24.50
C LEU A 179 -28.25 -10.30 -24.86
N HIS A 180 -29.19 -10.38 -23.92
CA HIS A 180 -30.50 -10.98 -24.17
C HIS A 180 -31.30 -10.22 -25.24
N SER A 181 -31.30 -8.88 -25.19
CA SER A 181 -31.92 -8.05 -26.23
C SER A 181 -31.30 -8.30 -27.60
N LEU A 182 -29.96 -8.31 -27.68
CA LEU A 182 -29.23 -8.55 -28.93
C LEU A 182 -29.54 -9.92 -29.53
N LEU A 183 -29.68 -10.95 -28.69
CA LEU A 183 -30.05 -12.29 -29.14
C LEU A 183 -31.46 -12.32 -29.77
N ILE A 184 -32.42 -11.64 -29.15
CA ILE A 184 -33.79 -11.55 -29.69
C ILE A 184 -33.78 -10.87 -31.07
N ASP A 185 -33.06 -9.76 -31.19
CA ASP A 185 -32.97 -9.02 -32.45
C ASP A 185 -32.25 -9.83 -33.54
N LEU A 186 -31.20 -10.57 -33.17
CA LEU A 186 -30.49 -11.45 -34.09
C LEU A 186 -31.39 -12.57 -34.60
N VAL A 187 -32.17 -13.22 -33.72
CA VAL A 187 -33.11 -14.27 -34.11
C VAL A 187 -34.16 -13.74 -35.08
N ARG A 188 -34.75 -12.55 -34.81
CA ARG A 188 -35.71 -11.91 -35.71
C ARG A 188 -35.09 -11.62 -37.08
N ASN A 189 -33.90 -11.03 -37.11
CA ASN A 189 -33.20 -10.72 -38.35
C ASN A 189 -32.88 -11.97 -39.18
N CYS A 190 -32.50 -13.07 -38.52
CA CYS A 190 -32.28 -14.36 -39.17
C CYS A 190 -33.59 -14.93 -39.74
N GLN A 191 -34.69 -14.86 -38.98
CA GLN A 191 -36.01 -15.32 -39.44
C GLN A 191 -36.48 -14.52 -40.68
N ASP A 192 -36.34 -13.20 -40.66
CA ASP A 192 -36.70 -12.34 -41.80
C ASP A 192 -35.84 -12.64 -43.04
N SER A 193 -34.55 -12.88 -42.84
CA SER A 193 -33.63 -13.24 -43.92
C SER A 193 -33.98 -14.60 -44.53
N LEU A 194 -34.32 -15.59 -43.69
CA LEU A 194 -34.78 -16.90 -44.13
C LEU A 194 -36.11 -16.81 -44.89
N LEU A 195 -37.08 -16.04 -44.39
CA LEU A 195 -38.37 -15.85 -45.04
C LEU A 195 -38.20 -15.20 -46.42
N LYS A 196 -37.38 -14.15 -46.53
CA LYS A 196 -37.04 -13.51 -47.82
C LYS A 196 -36.40 -14.49 -48.79
N SER A 197 -35.48 -15.34 -48.33
CA SER A 197 -34.86 -16.35 -49.18
C SER A 197 -35.86 -17.41 -49.67
N TYR A 198 -36.81 -17.80 -48.82
CA TYR A 198 -37.85 -18.77 -49.17
C TYR A 198 -38.81 -18.23 -50.25
N HIS A 199 -39.22 -16.96 -50.16
CA HIS A 199 -40.08 -16.33 -51.17
C HIS A 199 -39.42 -16.05 -52.52
N GLN A 200 -38.09 -16.18 -52.61
CA GLN A 200 -37.33 -16.07 -53.86
C GLN A 200 -37.03 -17.42 -54.52
N THR A 201 -37.46 -18.53 -53.91
CA THR A 201 -37.35 -19.90 -54.43
C THR A 201 -38.67 -20.32 -55.05
#